data_AF-A0A520H2M5-F1
#
_entry.id   AF-A0A520H2M5-F1
#
_cell.length_a   1.000
_cell.length_b   1.000
_cell.length_c   1.000
_cell.angle_alpha   90.00
_cell.angle_beta   90.00
_cell.angle_gamma   90.00
#
_symmetry.space_group_name_H-M   'P 1'
#
loop_
_entity.id
_entity.type
_entity.pdbx_description
1 polymer ?
#
loop_
_entity_poly.entity_id
_entity_poly.type
_entity_poly.pdbx_seq_one_letter_code
_entity_poly.pdbx_strand_id
1 'polypeptide(L)'
;DALTRFAIRWRWPRGDCAREEATLHIAARVTLPRLVGPVPDDVRVRWDRYLDALATHEARHVALVLARRDELAAALRTPTCAAANAAGKAVLARMEAENVAYDAATDHGRREGVGFP
;
A
#
# COMPACT_ATOMS: atom_id res chain seq x y z
N ASP A 1 9.34 -9.55 10.87
CA ASP A 1 8.94 -9.01 9.56
C ASP A 1 7.85 -7.99 9.69
N ALA A 2 7.90 -6.98 8.83
CA ALA A 2 6.80 -6.05 8.64
C ALA A 2 5.87 -6.53 7.51
N LEU A 3 4.69 -5.96 7.46
CA LEU A 3 3.73 -6.24 6.41
C LEU A 3 2.76 -5.08 6.22
N THR A 4 2.63 -4.63 4.98
CA THR A 4 1.55 -3.73 4.55
C THR A 4 0.44 -4.51 3.87
N ARG A 5 -0.80 -4.31 4.31
CA ARG A 5 -2.01 -4.89 3.69
C ARG A 5 -2.96 -3.79 3.24
N PHE A 6 -3.48 -3.93 2.02
CA PHE A 6 -4.45 -3.01 1.45
C PHE A 6 -5.85 -3.63 1.41
N ALA A 7 -6.86 -2.81 1.70
CA ALA A 7 -8.26 -3.11 1.48
C ALA A 7 -8.87 -1.97 0.66
N ILE A 8 -9.03 -2.21 -0.64
CA ILE A 8 -9.56 -1.24 -1.60
C ILE A 8 -10.92 -1.72 -2.09
N ARG A 9 -11.94 -0.88 -1.94
CA ARG A 9 -13.33 -1.19 -2.29
C ARG A 9 -14.00 0.03 -2.89
N TRP A 10 -14.91 -0.18 -3.83
CA TRP A 10 -15.78 0.87 -4.35
C TRP A 10 -17.23 0.43 -4.32
N ARG A 11 -18.13 1.40 -4.21
CA ARG A 11 -19.58 1.18 -4.28
C ARG A 11 -20.27 2.34 -4.99
N TRP A 12 -21.37 2.04 -5.66
CA TRP A 12 -22.30 3.04 -6.18
C TRP A 12 -23.53 3.12 -5.24
N PRO A 13 -23.91 4.30 -4.75
CA PRO A 13 -24.97 4.46 -3.76
C PRO A 13 -26.26 3.69 -4.05
N ARG A 14 -26.72 3.68 -5.30
CA ARG A 14 -27.93 2.96 -5.72
C ARG A 14 -27.63 1.78 -6.65
N GLY A 15 -26.35 1.43 -6.81
CA GLY A 15 -25.89 0.36 -7.71
C GLY A 15 -25.83 0.75 -9.19
N ASP A 16 -26.20 1.99 -9.55
CA ASP A 16 -26.15 2.48 -10.93
C ASP A 16 -24.82 3.18 -11.22
N CYS A 17 -23.83 2.38 -11.59
CA CYS A 17 -22.51 2.86 -11.99
C CYS A 17 -22.46 3.74 -13.24
N ALA A 18 -23.52 3.76 -14.06
CA ALA A 18 -23.53 4.53 -15.31
C ALA A 18 -23.88 6.00 -15.07
N ARG A 19 -24.55 6.29 -13.94
CA ARG A 19 -25.09 7.62 -13.60
C ARG A 19 -24.54 8.16 -12.28
N GLU A 20 -23.75 7.38 -11.56
CA GLU A 20 -23.27 7.72 -10.22
C GLU A 20 -21.75 7.68 -10.14
N GLU A 21 -21.21 8.59 -9.35
CA GLU A 21 -19.82 8.50 -8.93
C GLU A 21 -19.65 7.39 -7.89
N ALA A 22 -18.64 6.56 -8.08
CA ALA A 22 -18.28 5.55 -7.11
C ALA A 22 -17.72 6.20 -5.84
N THR A 23 -18.20 5.78 -4.68
CA THR A 23 -17.49 6.04 -3.42
C THR A 23 -16.34 5.06 -3.31
N LEU A 24 -15.11 5.57 -3.34
CA LEU A 24 -13.88 4.79 -3.17
C LEU A 24 -13.45 4.77 -1.70
N HIS A 25 -13.15 3.58 -1.18
CA HIS A 25 -12.58 3.38 0.15
C HIS A 25 -11.25 2.63 0.03
N ILE A 26 -10.17 3.29 0.41
CA ILE A 26 -8.82 2.71 0.49
C ILE A 26 -8.42 2.69 1.95
N ALA A 27 -8.13 1.51 2.48
CA ALA A 27 -7.50 1.36 3.78
C ALA A 27 -6.18 0.61 3.65
N ALA A 28 -5.17 1.08 4.37
CA ALA A 28 -3.89 0.40 4.52
C ALA A 28 -3.68 0.06 5.99
N ARG A 29 -3.19 -1.15 6.26
CA ARG A 29 -2.73 -1.58 7.58
C ARG A 29 -1.27 -1.97 7.49
N VAL A 30 -0.42 -1.18 8.14
CA VAL A 30 1.00 -1.47 8.31
C VAL A 30 1.20 -2.16 9.65
N THR A 31 1.90 -3.29 9.65
CA THR A 31 2.31 -4.01 10.86
C THR A 31 3.83 -3.96 10.96
N LEU A 32 4.35 -3.43 12.07
CA LEU A 32 5.78 -3.35 12.34
C LEU A 32 6.16 -4.30 13.47
N PRO A 33 7.40 -4.81 13.48
CA PRO A 33 7.88 -5.64 14.58
C PRO A 33 8.10 -4.79 15.83
N ARG A 34 8.06 -5.44 16.99
CA ARG A 34 8.28 -4.80 18.30
C ARG A 34 9.43 -5.49 19.02
N LEU A 35 10.33 -4.69 19.59
CA LEU A 35 11.36 -5.19 20.50
C LEU A 35 10.75 -5.56 21.85
N VAL A 36 11.06 -6.75 22.37
CA VAL A 36 10.52 -7.28 23.62
C VAL A 36 11.65 -7.61 24.58
N GLY A 37 11.52 -7.17 25.83
CA GLY A 37 12.48 -7.42 26.90
C GLY A 37 13.59 -6.36 27.02
N PRO A 38 14.39 -6.41 28.09
CA PRO A 38 15.55 -5.55 28.23
C PRO A 38 16.63 -5.98 27.22
N VAL A 39 17.27 -4.99 26.60
CA VAL A 39 18.42 -5.18 25.72
C VAL A 39 19.52 -4.19 26.08
N PRO A 40 20.79 -4.47 25.73
CA PRO A 40 21.86 -3.49 25.79
C PRO A 40 21.53 -2.21 24.99
N ASP A 41 22.09 -1.07 25.41
CA ASP A 41 21.80 0.22 24.77
C ASP A 41 22.25 0.28 23.31
N ASP A 42 23.36 -0.37 22.95
CA ASP A 42 23.83 -0.45 21.57
C ASP A 42 22.88 -1.26 20.67
N VAL A 43 22.20 -2.28 21.22
CA VAL A 43 21.17 -3.04 20.53
C VAL A 43 19.93 -2.19 20.34
N ARG A 44 19.54 -1.41 21.35
CA ARG A 44 18.41 -0.47 21.27
C ARG A 44 18.60 0.56 20.17
N VAL A 45 19.78 1.21 20.13
CA VAL A 45 20.09 2.21 19.09
C VAL A 45 20.06 1.61 17.68
N ARG A 46 20.57 0.39 17.50
CA ARG A 46 20.50 -0.32 16.21
C ARG A 46 19.06 -0.68 15.85
N TRP A 47 18.24 -1.05 16.84
CA TRP A 47 16.85 -1.42 16.63
C TRP A 47 16.03 -0.21 16.18
N ASP A 48 16.20 0.93 16.85
CA ASP A 48 15.48 2.15 16.52
C ASP A 48 15.81 2.59 15.08
N ARG A 49 17.09 2.54 14.68
CA ARG A 49 17.50 2.83 13.28
C ARG A 49 16.85 1.88 12.27
N TYR A 50 16.83 0.58 12.57
CA TYR A 50 16.18 -0.42 11.72
C TYR A 50 14.68 -0.14 11.60
N LEU A 51 14.02 0.13 12.73
CA LEU A 51 12.58 0.36 12.79
C LEU A 51 12.17 1.63 12.04
N ASP A 52 12.96 2.69 12.11
CA ASP A 52 12.73 3.93 11.37
C ASP A 52 12.87 3.72 9.85
N ALA A 53 13.91 3.00 9.42
CA ALA A 53 14.09 2.64 8.01
C ALA A 53 12.93 1.78 7.51
N LEU A 54 12.53 0.79 8.31
CA LEU A 54 11.42 -0.11 8.00
C LEU A 54 10.08 0.64 7.92
N ALA A 55 9.79 1.53 8.87
CA ALA A 55 8.59 2.35 8.85
C ALA A 55 8.53 3.24 7.60
N THR A 56 9.69 3.78 7.18
CA THR A 56 9.81 4.58 5.96
C THR A 56 9.53 3.75 4.71
N HIS A 57 10.09 2.55 4.62
CA HIS A 57 9.86 1.60 3.53
C HIS A 57 8.37 1.22 3.40
N GLU A 58 7.73 0.84 4.50
CA GLU A 58 6.29 0.50 4.50
C GLU A 58 5.41 1.72 4.17
N ALA A 59 5.77 2.92 4.63
CA ALA A 59 5.06 4.14 4.28
C ALA A 59 5.14 4.44 2.77
N ARG A 60 6.23 4.04 2.11
CA ARG A 60 6.38 4.22 0.66
C ARG A 60 5.44 3.32 -0.13
N HIS A 61 5.22 2.08 0.28
CA HIS A 61 4.18 1.22 -0.29
C HIS A 61 2.79 1.88 -0.24
N VAL A 62 2.44 2.46 0.91
CA VAL A 62 1.16 3.19 1.07
C VAL A 62 1.09 4.39 0.13
N ALA A 63 2.17 5.17 0.02
CA ALA A 63 2.24 6.32 -0.87
C ALA A 63 2.06 5.94 -2.36
N LEU A 64 2.64 4.82 -2.80
CA LEU A 64 2.48 4.32 -4.18
C LEU A 64 1.02 4.01 -4.51
N VAL A 65 0.29 3.35 -3.59
CA VAL A 65 -1.15 3.09 -3.77
C VAL A 65 -1.96 4.38 -3.80
N LEU A 66 -1.71 5.31 -2.88
CA LEU A 66 -2.44 6.57 -2.80
C LEU A 66 -2.19 7.48 -4.01
N ALA A 67 -1.00 7.43 -4.61
CA ALA A 67 -0.67 8.18 -5.82
C ALA A 67 -1.56 7.81 -7.02
N ARG A 68 -2.15 6.61 -7.01
CA ARG A 68 -3.02 6.10 -8.07
C ARG A 68 -4.52 6.22 -7.75
N ARG A 69 -4.89 6.86 -6.63
CA ARG A 69 -6.29 6.99 -6.21
C ARG A 69 -7.16 7.68 -7.28
N ASP A 70 -6.63 8.71 -7.92
CA ASP A 70 -7.38 9.54 -8.87
C ASP A 70 -7.52 8.80 -10.22
N GLU A 71 -6.49 8.02 -10.61
CA GLU A 71 -6.55 7.10 -11.74
C GLU A 71 -7.62 6.02 -11.52
N LEU A 72 -7.67 5.42 -10.31
CA LEU A 72 -8.70 4.44 -9.97
C LEU A 72 -10.09 5.07 -10.00
N ALA A 73 -10.28 6.25 -9.42
CA ALA A 73 -11.55 6.98 -9.48
C ALA A 73 -11.96 7.29 -10.92
N ALA A 74 -11.00 7.64 -11.78
CA ALA A 74 -11.24 7.89 -13.20
C ALA A 74 -11.64 6.63 -13.97
N ALA A 75 -10.95 5.52 -13.72
CA ALA A 75 -11.23 4.23 -14.34
C ALA A 75 -12.63 3.69 -14.03
N LEU A 76 -13.23 4.08 -12.89
CA LEU A 76 -14.58 3.68 -12.52
C LEU A 76 -15.68 4.44 -13.30
N ARG A 77 -15.35 5.54 -14.01
CA ARG A 77 -16.29 6.30 -14.83
C ARG A 77 -16.47 5.66 -16.20
N THR A 78 -17.29 4.61 -16.26
CA THR A 78 -17.57 3.89 -17.51
C THR A 78 -19.07 3.67 -17.72
N PRO A 79 -19.53 3.33 -18.93
CA PRO A 79 -20.97 3.20 -19.22
C PRO A 79 -21.68 2.03 -18.54
N THR A 80 -20.94 1.02 -18.04
CA THR A 80 -21.53 -0.18 -17.43
C THR A 80 -20.75 -0.65 -16.21
N CYS A 81 -21.40 -1.38 -15.30
CA CYS A 81 -20.76 -1.75 -14.04
C CYS A 81 -19.73 -2.86 -14.26
N ALA A 82 -19.97 -3.71 -15.26
CA ALA A 82 -18.99 -4.69 -15.71
C ALA A 82 -17.71 -4.01 -16.21
N ALA A 83 -17.85 -2.98 -17.06
CA ALA A 83 -16.71 -2.20 -17.54
C ALA A 83 -15.99 -1.47 -16.41
N ALA A 84 -16.73 -0.84 -15.49
CA ALA A 84 -16.14 -0.12 -14.35
C ALA A 84 -15.35 -1.07 -13.44
N ASN A 85 -15.92 -2.23 -13.13
CA ASN A 85 -15.26 -3.24 -12.32
C ASN A 85 -14.00 -3.81 -13.00
N ALA A 86 -14.06 -4.04 -14.32
CA ALA A 86 -12.91 -4.50 -15.09
C ALA A 86 -11.80 -3.45 -15.11
N ALA A 87 -12.15 -2.19 -15.37
CA ALA A 87 -11.21 -1.07 -15.37
C ALA A 87 -10.58 -0.84 -13.99
N GLY A 88 -11.38 -0.86 -12.91
CA GLY A 88 -10.88 -0.76 -11.54
C GLY A 88 -9.91 -1.89 -11.19
N LYS A 89 -10.24 -3.14 -11.53
CA LYS A 89 -9.34 -4.29 -11.34
C LYS A 89 -8.03 -4.15 -12.12
N ALA A 90 -8.06 -3.58 -13.32
CA ALA A 90 -6.86 -3.33 -14.10
C ALA A 90 -5.93 -2.30 -13.43
N VAL A 91 -6.49 -1.24 -12.83
CA VAL A 91 -5.71 -0.27 -12.04
C VAL A 91 -5.14 -0.92 -10.77
N LEU A 92 -5.92 -1.74 -10.06
CA LEU A 92 -5.43 -2.49 -8.89
C LEU A 92 -4.25 -3.40 -9.24
N ALA A 93 -4.29 -4.09 -10.38
CA ALA A 93 -3.19 -4.93 -10.83
C ALA A 93 -1.90 -4.13 -11.12
N ARG A 94 -2.02 -2.88 -11.61
CA ARG A 94 -0.88 -1.98 -11.80
C ARG A 94 -0.31 -1.51 -10.47
N MET A 95 -1.17 -1.12 -9.52
CA MET A 95 -0.75 -0.74 -8.17
C MET A 95 0.04 -1.88 -7.50
N GLU A 96 -0.43 -3.12 -7.62
CA GLU A 96 0.26 -4.31 -7.11
C GLU A 96 1.63 -4.49 -7.78
N ALA A 97 1.68 -4.45 -9.12
CA ALA A 97 2.92 -4.58 -9.87
C ALA A 97 3.96 -3.50 -9.50
N GLU A 98 3.51 -2.27 -9.22
CA GLU A 98 4.38 -1.17 -8.77
C GLU A 98 4.93 -1.41 -7.36
N ASN A 99 4.13 -1.97 -6.45
CA ASN A 99 4.62 -2.34 -5.12
C ASN A 99 5.68 -3.45 -5.22
N VAL A 100 5.42 -4.49 -6.01
CA VAL A 100 6.39 -5.57 -6.26
C VAL A 100 7.67 -5.05 -6.91
N ALA A 101 7.55 -4.14 -7.88
CA ALA A 101 8.71 -3.53 -8.52
C ALA A 101 9.52 -2.67 -7.54
N TYR A 102 8.86 -1.96 -6.63
CA TYR A 102 9.52 -1.18 -5.58
C TYR A 102 10.29 -2.07 -4.60
N ASP A 103 9.69 -3.17 -4.15
CA ASP A 103 10.37 -4.19 -3.36
C ASP A 103 11.62 -4.73 -4.08
N ALA A 104 11.48 -5.13 -5.34
CA ALA A 104 12.60 -5.64 -6.13
C ALA A 104 13.72 -4.60 -6.32
N ALA A 105 13.36 -3.33 -6.54
CA ALA A 105 14.30 -2.23 -6.74
C ALA A 105 15.06 -1.86 -5.46
N THR A 106 14.42 -1.98 -4.30
CA THR A 106 15.01 -1.67 -2.98
C THR A 106 15.62 -2.88 -2.30
N ASP A 107 15.48 -4.06 -2.92
CA ASP A 107 15.88 -5.34 -2.37
C ASP A 107 15.17 -5.62 -1.02
N HIS A 108 13.85 -5.45 -1.03
CA HIS A 108 12.94 -5.48 0.12
C HIS A 108 13.37 -4.49 1.21
N GLY A 109 13.65 -3.25 0.80
CA GLY A 109 14.09 -2.17 1.69
C GLY A 109 15.56 -2.24 2.13
N ARG A 110 16.30 -3.31 1.82
CA ARG A 110 17.69 -3.46 2.27
C ARG A 110 18.59 -2.33 1.77
N ARG A 111 18.35 -1.85 0.55
CA ARG A 111 19.05 -0.69 -0.04
C ARG A 111 18.66 0.65 0.58
N GLU A 112 17.58 0.68 1.35
CA GLU A 112 17.08 1.87 2.07
C GLU A 112 17.43 1.82 3.56
N GLY A 113 18.29 0.88 3.97
CA GLY A 113 18.73 0.73 5.36
C GLY A 113 17.84 -0.17 6.20
N VAL A 114 16.86 -0.87 5.59
CA VAL A 114 16.11 -1.94 6.28
C VAL A 114 17.03 -3.13 6.48
N GLY A 115 17.73 -3.13 7.61
CA GLY A 115 18.58 -4.22 8.04
C GLY A 115 18.87 -4.13 9.53
N PHE A 116 18.60 -5.20 10.25
CA PHE A 116 19.00 -5.35 11.65
C PHE A 116 20.07 -6.45 11.71
N PRO A 117 21.33 -6.11 12.10
CA PRO A 117 22.42 -7.08 12.19
C PRO A 117 22.32 -7.97 13.43
#